data_AF-A0A5N9EKT6-F1
#
_entry.id   AF-A0A5N9EKT6-F1
#
_cell.length_a   1.000
_cell.length_b   1.000
_cell.length_c   1.000
_cell.angle_alpha   90.00
_cell.angle_beta   90.00
_cell.angle_gamma   90.00
#
_symmetry.space_group_name_H-M   'P 1'
#
loop_
_entity.id
_entity.type
_entity.pdbx_description
1 polymer ?
#
loop_
_entity_poly.entity_id
_entity_poly.type
_entity_poly.pdbx_seq_one_letter_code
_entity_poly.pdbx_strand_id
1 'polypeptide(L)'
;MPDPRNWANRTAATLTLIISSAAGLVIPILAVLPASYIYALSGLAIFASLQNSFQKAFRGNLVFGAVVAFAVASTPFAYMGITSALWAVLAGWRASFIAEREQLLALWREGASQANQS
;
A
#
# COMPACT_ATOMS: atom_id res chain seq x y z
N MET A 1 29.90 -13.96 12.86
CA MET A 1 29.45 -14.77 11.70
C MET A 1 28.61 -13.85 10.81
N PRO A 2 28.94 -13.67 9.51
CA PRO A 2 28.14 -12.83 8.61
C PRO A 2 26.83 -13.53 8.19
N ASP A 3 25.69 -12.87 8.41
CA ASP A 3 24.37 -13.46 8.20
C ASP A 3 24.00 -13.67 6.70
N PRO A 4 23.40 -14.81 6.33
CA PRO A 4 23.01 -15.14 4.95
C PRO A 4 21.90 -14.25 4.35
N ARG A 5 21.26 -13.38 5.15
CA ARG A 5 20.16 -12.50 4.69
C ARG A 5 20.63 -11.29 3.87
N ASN A 6 21.90 -10.87 4.01
CA ASN A 6 22.42 -9.67 3.33
C ASN A 6 22.68 -9.87 1.82
N TRP A 7 22.76 -11.13 1.37
CA TRP A 7 23.00 -11.50 -0.02
C TRP A 7 21.81 -11.18 -0.92
N ALA A 8 20.59 -11.34 -0.39
CA ALA A 8 19.36 -11.04 -1.11
C ALA A 8 19.20 -9.56 -1.44
N ASN A 9 19.58 -8.66 -0.53
CA ASN A 9 19.51 -7.22 -0.79
C ASN A 9 20.56 -6.76 -1.80
N ARG A 10 21.75 -7.39 -1.80
CA ARG A 10 22.81 -7.09 -2.78
C ARG A 10 22.43 -7.54 -4.18
N THR A 11 21.85 -8.73 -4.33
CA THR A 11 21.37 -9.21 -5.64
C THR A 11 20.19 -8.40 -6.13
N ALA A 12 19.26 -8.02 -5.25
CA ALA A 12 18.14 -7.14 -5.60
C ALA A 12 18.64 -5.77 -6.07
N ALA A 13 19.58 -5.14 -5.35
CA ALA A 13 20.14 -3.85 -5.72
C ALA A 13 20.86 -3.88 -7.08
N THR A 14 21.66 -4.93 -7.32
CA THR A 14 22.33 -5.13 -8.62
C THR A 14 21.31 -5.31 -9.74
N LEU A 15 20.25 -6.10 -9.52
CA LEU A 15 19.20 -6.30 -10.51
C LEU A 15 18.42 -5.00 -10.80
N THR A 16 18.11 -4.21 -9.77
CA THR A 16 17.47 -2.89 -9.91
C THR A 16 18.34 -1.92 -10.70
N LEU A 17 19.66 -1.90 -10.48
CA LEU A 17 20.60 -1.06 -11.25
C LEU A 17 20.61 -1.43 -12.74
N ILE A 18 20.60 -2.73 -13.07
CA ILE A 18 20.55 -3.20 -14.46
C ILE A 18 19.24 -2.76 -15.13
N ILE A 19 18.10 -2.93 -14.45
CA ILE A 19 16.78 -2.53 -14.97
C ILE A 19 16.67 -1.00 -15.09
N SER A 20 17.22 -0.26 -14.13
CA SER A 20 17.22 1.21 -14.15
C SER A 20 18.05 1.77 -15.31
N SER A 21 19.16 1.11 -15.67
CA SER A 21 19.95 1.50 -16.84
C SER A 21 19.18 1.28 -18.15
N ALA A 22 18.44 0.17 -18.25
CA ALA A 22 17.56 -0.09 -19.39
C ALA A 22 16.40 0.93 -19.49
N ALA A 23 15.89 1.43 -18.36
CA ALA A 23 14.84 2.45 -18.35
C ALA A 23 15.27 3.77 -19.01
N GLY A 24 16.53 4.17 -18.88
CA GLY A 24 17.07 5.35 -19.56
C GLY A 24 17.00 5.27 -21.09
N LEU A 25 17.06 4.05 -21.65
CA LEU A 25 16.93 3.79 -23.08
C LEU A 25 15.47 3.83 -23.57
N VAL A 26 14.50 3.61 -22.68
CA VAL A 26 13.05 3.58 -22.98
C VAL A 26 12.46 4.99 -23.08
N ILE A 27 13.00 5.95 -22.34
CA ILE A 27 12.56 7.37 -22.34
C ILE A 27 12.53 7.99 -23.77
N PRO A 28 13.57 7.87 -24.62
CA PRO A 28 13.53 8.42 -25.96
C PRO A 28 12.52 7.72 -26.88
N ILE A 29 12.22 6.43 -26.65
CA ILE A 29 11.19 5.69 -27.40
C ILE A 29 9.80 6.21 -27.03
N LEU A 30 9.56 6.48 -25.75
CA LEU A 30 8.32 7.09 -25.28
C LEU A 30 8.15 8.53 -25.80
N ALA A 31 9.25 9.28 -25.98
CA ALA A 31 9.21 10.65 -26.51
C ALA A 31 8.72 10.75 -27.98
N VAL A 32 8.80 9.65 -28.74
CA VAL A 32 8.26 9.56 -30.12
C VAL A 32 6.76 9.24 -30.13
N LEU A 33 6.22 8.73 -29.02
CA LEU A 33 4.82 8.35 -28.89
C LEU A 33 3.94 9.58 -28.57
N PRO A 34 2.71 9.67 -29.11
CA PRO A 34 1.77 10.73 -28.73
C PRO A 34 1.52 10.71 -27.21
N ALA A 35 1.55 11.88 -26.57
CA ALA A 35 1.41 12.00 -25.11
C ALA A 35 0.14 11.33 -24.57
N SER A 36 -0.94 11.31 -25.36
CA SER A 36 -2.20 10.62 -25.03
C SER A 36 -2.01 9.13 -24.72
N TYR A 37 -1.12 8.44 -25.41
CA TYR A 37 -0.82 7.02 -25.17
C TYR A 37 -0.09 6.80 -23.84
N ILE A 38 0.84 7.70 -23.50
CA ILE A 38 1.59 7.65 -22.23
C ILE A 38 0.66 7.89 -21.05
N TYR A 39 -0.25 8.86 -21.15
CA TYR A 39 -1.24 9.12 -20.10
C TYR A 39 -2.20 7.93 -19.94
N ALA A 40 -2.66 7.34 -21.03
CA ALA A 40 -3.52 6.16 -20.98
C ALA A 40 -2.82 4.96 -20.33
N LEU A 41 -1.58 4.67 -20.71
CA LEU A 41 -0.77 3.59 -20.12
C LEU A 41 -0.46 3.84 -18.64
N SER A 42 -0.12 5.08 -18.29
CA SER A 42 0.15 5.48 -16.91
C SER A 42 -1.10 5.37 -16.04
N GLY A 43 -2.25 5.80 -16.56
CA GLY A 43 -3.56 5.60 -15.94
C GLY A 43 -3.88 4.12 -15.74
N LEU A 44 -3.69 3.30 -16.78
CA LEU A 44 -3.92 1.85 -16.71
C LEU A 44 -3.00 1.17 -15.69
N ALA A 45 -1.74 1.59 -15.60
CA ALA A 45 -0.77 1.06 -14.65
C ALA A 45 -1.13 1.40 -13.20
N ILE A 46 -1.48 2.67 -12.92
CA ILE A 46 -1.96 3.09 -11.60
C ILE A 46 -3.26 2.36 -11.27
N PHE A 47 -4.19 2.28 -12.23
CA PHE A 47 -5.47 1.62 -12.05
C PHE A 47 -5.32 0.13 -11.70
N ALA A 48 -4.43 -0.59 -12.39
CA ALA A 48 -4.12 -1.99 -12.08
C ALA A 48 -3.53 -2.17 -10.66
N SER A 49 -2.62 -1.28 -10.26
CA SER A 49 -2.05 -1.29 -8.90
C SER A 49 -3.08 -0.99 -7.82
N LEU A 50 -3.97 0.00 -8.06
CA LEU A 50 -5.09 0.34 -7.18
C LEU A 50 -6.06 -0.85 -7.05
N GLN A 51 -6.42 -1.49 -8.15
CA GLN A 51 -7.31 -2.66 -8.14
C GLN A 51 -6.74 -3.79 -7.27
N ASN A 52 -5.45 -4.12 -7.42
CA ASN A 52 -4.80 -5.15 -6.61
C ASN A 52 -4.76 -4.75 -5.11
N SER A 53 -4.50 -3.48 -4.83
CA SER A 53 -4.47 -2.95 -3.46
C SER A 53 -5.86 -2.98 -2.81
N PHE A 54 -6.91 -2.59 -3.54
CA PHE A 54 -8.29 -2.69 -3.07
C PHE A 54 -8.72 -4.13 -2.84
N GLN A 55 -8.40 -5.04 -3.76
CA GLN A 55 -8.68 -6.47 -3.55
C GLN A 55 -8.03 -7.01 -2.29
N LYS A 56 -6.80 -6.55 -1.98
CA LYS A 56 -6.06 -6.97 -0.78
C LYS A 56 -6.64 -6.34 0.49
N ALA A 57 -7.03 -5.07 0.44
CA ALA A 57 -7.63 -4.34 1.55
C ALA A 57 -9.05 -4.83 1.88
N PHE A 58 -9.86 -5.17 0.86
CA PHE A 58 -11.24 -5.64 1.03
C PHE A 58 -11.37 -7.14 1.30
N ARG A 59 -10.33 -7.95 1.00
CA ARG A 59 -10.27 -9.36 1.41
C ARG A 59 -9.78 -9.57 2.84
N GLY A 60 -9.17 -8.55 3.45
CA GLY A 60 -8.70 -8.59 4.84
C GLY A 60 -9.81 -8.24 5.84
N ASN A 61 -9.57 -8.51 7.11
CA ASN A 61 -10.47 -8.19 8.23
C ASN A 61 -10.64 -6.67 8.52
N LEU A 62 -10.04 -5.80 7.69
CA LEU A 62 -9.90 -4.35 7.87
C LEU A 62 -10.67 -3.51 6.83
N VAL A 63 -11.66 -4.12 6.16
CA VAL A 63 -12.46 -3.52 5.08
C VAL A 63 -13.04 -2.16 5.47
N PHE A 64 -13.58 -2.03 6.68
CA PHE A 64 -14.21 -0.78 7.14
C PHE A 64 -13.23 0.39 7.23
N GLY A 65 -12.03 0.15 7.79
CA GLY A 65 -10.96 1.15 7.84
C GLY A 65 -10.47 1.55 6.45
N ALA A 66 -10.38 0.59 5.52
CA ALA A 66 -10.01 0.84 4.13
C ALA A 66 -11.05 1.68 3.37
N VAL A 67 -12.35 1.41 3.56
CA VAL A 67 -13.45 2.20 2.95
C VAL A 67 -13.46 3.64 3.49
N VAL A 68 -13.30 3.82 4.80
CA VAL A 68 -13.24 5.15 5.43
C VAL A 68 -12.02 5.92 4.94
N ALA A 69 -10.85 5.30 4.86
CA ALA A 69 -9.63 5.91 4.30
C ALA A 69 -9.84 6.32 2.83
N PHE A 70 -10.48 5.47 2.02
CA PHE A 70 -10.73 5.78 0.62
C PHE A 70 -11.74 6.94 0.46
N ALA A 71 -12.82 6.95 1.25
CA ALA A 71 -13.83 8.01 1.22
C ALA A 71 -13.24 9.38 1.61
N VAL A 72 -12.40 9.42 2.65
CA VAL A 72 -11.72 10.67 3.06
C VAL A 72 -10.70 11.11 1.99
N ALA A 73 -10.00 10.19 1.33
CA ALA A 73 -9.02 10.51 0.29
C ALA A 73 -9.67 11.07 -0.99
N SER A 74 -10.86 10.57 -1.32
CA SER A 74 -11.66 11.02 -2.48
C SER A 74 -12.34 12.37 -2.24
N THR A 75 -12.49 12.77 -0.97
CA THR A 75 -13.13 14.04 -0.65
C THR A 75 -12.13 15.19 -0.84
N PRO A 76 -12.48 16.25 -1.60
CA PRO A 76 -11.58 17.36 -1.92
C PRO A 76 -11.44 18.35 -0.74
N PHE A 77 -11.15 17.85 0.47
CA PHE A 77 -10.83 18.68 1.63
C PHE A 77 -9.33 19.00 1.65
N ALA A 78 -8.92 19.96 0.82
CA ALA A 78 -7.57 20.52 0.86
C ALA A 78 -7.48 21.56 1.98
N TYR A 79 -7.32 21.11 3.23
CA TYR A 79 -6.96 22.01 4.31
C TYR A 79 -5.44 22.17 4.34
N MET A 80 -4.94 23.39 4.10
CA MET A 80 -3.54 23.77 4.31
C MET A 80 -2.50 23.22 3.28
N GLY A 81 -2.86 23.03 2.01
CA GLY A 81 -1.88 22.67 0.96
C GLY A 81 -1.27 21.25 1.06
N ILE A 82 -1.73 20.43 2.01
CA ILE A 82 -1.40 19.01 2.14
C ILE A 82 -2.52 18.21 1.48
N THR A 83 -2.16 17.27 0.61
CA THR A 83 -3.12 16.45 -0.15
C THR A 83 -4.04 15.67 0.81
N SER A 84 -5.36 15.70 0.60
CA SER A 84 -6.37 15.00 1.42
C SER A 84 -6.09 13.50 1.56
N ALA A 85 -5.38 12.90 0.59
CA ALA A 85 -4.90 11.54 0.65
C ALA A 85 -4.03 11.24 1.89
N LEU A 86 -3.19 12.19 2.33
CA LEU A 86 -2.32 11.99 3.50
C LEU A 86 -3.15 11.92 4.80
N TRP A 87 -4.12 12.83 4.94
CA TRP A 87 -5.03 12.88 6.09
C TRP A 87 -5.99 11.68 6.12
N ALA A 88 -6.41 11.23 4.95
CA ALA A 88 -7.25 10.05 4.79
C ALA A 88 -6.57 8.76 5.22
N VAL A 89 -5.29 8.58 4.87
CA VAL A 89 -4.49 7.45 5.33
C VAL A 89 -4.25 7.53 6.84
N LEU A 90 -4.00 8.73 7.40
CA LEU A 90 -3.86 8.91 8.86
C LEU A 90 -5.16 8.63 9.63
N ALA A 91 -6.30 9.07 9.12
CA ALA A 91 -7.61 8.81 9.71
C ALA A 91 -8.00 7.32 9.58
N GLY A 92 -7.77 6.72 8.42
CA GLY A 92 -7.96 5.29 8.18
C GLY A 92 -7.07 4.42 9.06
N TRP A 93 -5.81 4.82 9.25
CA TRP A 93 -4.88 4.17 10.17
C TRP A 93 -5.36 4.29 11.61
N ARG A 94 -5.76 5.49 12.06
CA ARG A 94 -6.35 5.71 13.40
C ARG A 94 -7.60 4.85 13.62
N ALA A 95 -8.49 4.78 12.64
CA ALA A 95 -9.73 4.00 12.71
C ALA A 95 -9.46 2.49 12.74
N SER A 96 -8.55 2.00 11.89
CA SER A 96 -8.08 0.60 11.91
C SER A 96 -7.46 0.24 13.26
N PHE A 97 -6.62 1.13 13.82
CA PHE A 97 -5.99 0.93 15.11
C PHE A 97 -6.99 0.94 16.29
N ILE A 98 -8.13 1.60 16.13
CA ILE A 98 -9.22 1.61 17.11
C ILE A 98 -10.11 0.37 16.97
N ALA A 99 -10.40 -0.06 15.73
CA ALA A 99 -11.23 -1.24 15.46
C ALA A 99 -10.54 -2.56 15.85
N GLU A 100 -9.22 -2.69 15.65
CA GLU A 100 -8.48 -3.92 15.99
C GLU A 100 -8.18 -4.08 17.49
N ARG A 101 -8.33 -3.03 18.30
CA ARG A 101 -8.17 -3.16 19.76
C ARG A 101 -9.22 -4.07 20.38
N GLU A 102 -10.44 -4.10 19.83
CA GLU A 102 -11.51 -4.94 20.37
C GLU A 102 -11.31 -6.42 20.04
N GLN A 103 -10.78 -6.74 18.85
CA GLN A 103 -10.46 -8.12 18.44
C GLN A 103 -9.22 -8.68 19.13
N LEU A 104 -8.18 -7.84 19.38
CA LEU A 104 -7.03 -8.25 20.18
C LEU A 104 -7.44 -8.55 21.64
N LEU A 105 -8.39 -7.79 22.21
CA LEU A 105 -8.94 -8.04 23.55
C LEU A 105 -9.90 -9.23 23.61
N ALA A 106 -10.49 -9.64 22.48
CA ALA A 106 -11.30 -10.86 22.38
C ALA A 106 -10.42 -12.11 22.35
N LEU A 107 -9.38 -12.13 21.50
CA LEU A 107 -8.39 -13.21 21.43
C LEU A 107 -7.63 -13.40 22.75
N TRP A 108 -7.29 -12.30 23.44
CA TRP A 108 -6.62 -12.37 24.73
C TRP A 108 -7.52 -12.93 25.85
N ARG A 109 -8.84 -12.73 25.76
CA ARG A 109 -9.82 -13.34 26.67
C ARG A 109 -10.01 -14.83 26.43
N GLU A 110 -10.02 -15.27 25.18
CA GLU A 110 -10.10 -16.69 24.84
C GLU A 110 -8.84 -17.45 25.27
N GLY A 111 -7.66 -16.85 25.09
CA GLY A 111 -6.39 -17.42 25.58
C GLY A 111 -6.32 -17.53 27.10
N ALA A 112 -6.81 -16.54 27.84
CA ALA A 112 -6.89 -16.57 29.31
C ALA A 112 -7.90 -17.62 29.83
N SER A 113 -8.94 -17.92 29.04
CA SER A 113 -9.94 -18.94 29.38
C SER A 113 -9.40 -20.37 29.22
N GLN A 114 -8.53 -20.61 28.23
CA GLN A 114 -7.88 -21.92 28.04
C GLN A 114 -6.80 -22.20 29.08
N ALA A 115 -6.05 -21.18 29.51
CA ALA A 115 -5.02 -21.33 30.53
C ALA A 115 -5.57 -21.64 31.94
N ASN A 116 -6.87 -21.41 32.19
CA ASN A 116 -7.53 -21.69 33.47
C ASN A 116 -8.34 -23.01 33.46
N GLN A 117 -8.26 -23.80 32.38
CA GLN A 117 -8.86 -25.14 32.28
C GLN A 117 -7.81 -26.27 32.21
N SER A 118 -6.53 -25.96 32.37
CA SER A 118 -5.40 -26.90 32.52
C SER A 118 -4.80 -26.82 33.90
#